data_AF-A0A496PXD1-F1
#
_entry.id   AF-A0A496PXD1-F1
#
_cell.length_a   1.000
_cell.length_b   1.000
_cell.length_c   1.000
_cell.angle_alpha   90.00
_cell.angle_beta   90.00
_cell.angle_gamma   90.00
#
_symmetry.space_group_name_H-M   'P 1'
#
loop_
_entity.id
_entity.type
_entity.pdbx_description
1 polymer ?
#
loop_
_entity_poly.entity_id
_entity_poly.type
_entity_poly.pdbx_seq_one_letter_code
_entity_poly.pdbx_strand_id
1 'polypeptide(L)' 'MSICKIEILEHHTGELGEAIQHEDHLVESECYHYDSGSVLEVAVHDDIHEEWHIFTDMDSGHRFKIEPAKYRRLG' A
#
# COMPACT_ATOMS: atom_id res chain seq x y z
N MET A 1 11.18 0.79 10.31
CA MET A 1 9.97 1.31 9.66
C MET A 1 10.23 2.76 9.31
N SER A 2 10.31 3.07 8.02
CA SER A 2 10.61 4.40 7.50
C SER A 2 9.35 4.95 6.85
N ILE A 3 9.12 6.26 6.96
CA ILE A 3 8.01 6.93 6.28
C ILE A 3 8.54 7.58 5.00
N CYS A 4 7.81 7.44 3.90
CA CYS A 4 8.15 8.11 2.64
C CYS A 4 6.88 8.51 1.89
N LYS A 5 7.03 9.35 0.87
CA LYS A 5 5.95 9.68 -0.06
C LYS A 5 6.08 8.83 -1.30
N ILE A 6 4.97 8.28 -1.75
CA ILE A 6 4.88 7.57 -3.02
C ILE A 6 3.81 8.17 -3.91
N GLU A 7 4.01 8.10 -5.22
CA GLU A 7 2.99 8.39 -6.20
C GLU A 7 2.58 7.10 -6.89
N ILE A 8 1.28 6.86 -6.92
CA ILE A 8 0.65 5.74 -7.60
C ILE A 8 0.65 6.03 -9.11
N LEU A 9 1.30 5.18 -9.89
CA LEU A 9 1.45 5.38 -11.34
C LEU A 9 0.27 4.81 -12.12
N GLU A 10 -0.41 3.80 -11.59
CA GLU A 10 -1.55 3.13 -12.20
C GLU A 10 -2.65 2.91 -11.17
N HIS A 11 -3.91 2.93 -11.60
CA HIS A 11 -5.06 2.73 -10.70
C HIS A 11 -4.89 1.43 -9.91
N HIS A 12 -4.85 1.54 -8.58
CA HIS A 12 -4.56 0.43 -7.68
C HIS A 12 -5.72 0.22 -6.71
N THR A 13 -6.22 -1.00 -6.68
CA THR A 13 -7.29 -1.42 -5.77
C THR A 13 -6.88 -2.71 -5.10
N GLY A 14 -7.26 -2.88 -3.85
CA GLY A 14 -7.13 -4.17 -3.19
C GLY A 14 -8.03 -4.27 -1.97
N GLU A 15 -8.02 -5.45 -1.37
CA GLU A 15 -8.82 -5.75 -0.19
C GLU A 15 -8.03 -5.41 1.08
N LEU A 16 -8.67 -4.77 2.06
CA LEU A 16 -8.08 -4.65 3.39
C LEU A 16 -7.85 -6.06 3.96
N GLY A 17 -6.59 -6.33 4.34
CA GLY A 17 -6.17 -7.64 4.84
C GLY A 17 -5.25 -8.42 3.90
N GLU A 18 -5.16 -8.08 2.60
CA GLU A 18 -4.24 -8.76 1.65
C GLU A 18 -2.76 -8.73 2.09
N ALA A 19 -2.38 -7.73 2.88
CA ALA A 19 -1.02 -7.50 3.36
C ALA A 19 -0.84 -7.82 4.86
N ILE A 20 -1.80 -8.48 5.51
CA ILE A 20 -1.75 -8.86 6.92
C ILE A 20 -1.69 -10.40 7.04
N GLN A 21 -0.76 -10.92 7.84
CA GLN A 21 -0.73 -12.36 8.13
C GLN A 21 -2.00 -12.76 8.89
N HIS A 22 -2.62 -13.84 8.39
CA HIS A 22 -3.96 -14.41 8.63
C HIS A 22 -4.58 -14.46 10.05
N GLU A 23 -3.95 -13.98 11.13
CA GLU A 23 -4.45 -14.20 12.50
C GLU A 23 -5.43 -13.14 13.03
N ASP A 24 -5.63 -12.00 12.33
CA ASP A 24 -6.45 -10.87 12.82
C ASP A 24 -7.57 -10.44 11.85
N HIS A 25 -8.16 -11.39 11.11
CA HIS A 25 -9.33 -11.14 10.24
C HIS A 25 -10.61 -10.89 11.06
N LEU A 26 -10.75 -9.68 11.63
CA LEU A 26 -12.06 -9.12 11.98
C LEU A 26 -12.60 -8.38 10.75
N VAL A 27 -13.50 -9.09 10.07
CA VAL A 27 -14.25 -8.75 8.87
C VAL A 27 -14.79 -7.31 8.86
N GLU A 28 -14.19 -6.47 8.03
CA GLU A 28 -14.89 -5.56 7.11
C GLU A 28 -14.10 -5.60 5.79
N SER A 29 -14.67 -6.22 4.75
CA SER A 29 -14.10 -6.21 3.38
C SER A 29 -14.26 -4.81 2.79
N GLU A 30 -13.54 -3.84 3.32
CA GLU A 30 -13.39 -2.54 2.70
C GLU A 30 -12.35 -2.66 1.59
N CYS A 31 -12.69 -2.15 0.41
CA CYS A 31 -11.78 -2.07 -0.73
C CYS A 31 -11.17 -0.68 -0.76
N TYR A 32 -9.84 -0.58 -0.73
CA TYR A 32 -9.18 0.69 -0.99
C TYR A 32 -9.02 0.90 -2.49
N HIS A 33 -9.07 2.17 -2.90
CA HIS A 33 -8.93 2.59 -4.28
C HIS A 33 -7.99 3.78 -4.31
N TYR A 34 -6.90 3.67 -5.07
CA TYR A 34 -5.98 4.76 -5.34
C TYR A 34 -5.94 5.03 -6.85
N ASP A 35 -6.26 6.25 -7.22
CA ASP A 35 -6.17 6.69 -8.61
C ASP A 35 -4.71 6.87 -9.05
N SER A 36 -4.45 6.71 -10.35
CA SER A 36 -3.17 7.11 -10.95
C SER A 36 -2.92 8.60 -10.71
N GLY A 37 -1.70 8.95 -10.29
CA GLY A 37 -1.30 10.27 -9.85
C GLY A 37 -1.57 10.57 -8.38
N SER A 38 -2.20 9.65 -7.63
CA SER A 38 -2.40 9.82 -6.18
C SER A 38 -1.05 9.82 -5.47
N VAL A 39 -0.80 10.83 -4.65
CA VAL A 39 0.38 10.89 -3.79
C VAL A 39 -0.02 10.51 -2.38
N LEU A 40 0.61 9.47 -1.85
CA LEU A 40 0.36 8.92 -0.53
C LEU A 40 1.58 9.11 0.35
N GLU A 41 1.36 9.47 1.62
CA GLU A 41 2.38 9.32 2.65
C GLU A 41 2.25 7.93 3.24
N VAL A 42 3.31 7.13 3.16
CA VAL A 42 3.25 5.72 3.53
C VAL A 42 4.34 5.33 4.52
N ALA A 43 4.01 4.44 5.43
CA ALA A 43 4.99 3.71 6.20
C ALA A 43 5.42 2.44 5.47
N VAL A 44 6.72 2.26 5.32
CA VAL A 44 7.34 1.10 4.65
C VAL A 44 7.45 -0.07 5.62
N HIS A 45 6.75 -1.15 5.28
CA HIS A 45 6.82 -2.43 6.00
C HIS A 45 7.76 -3.42 5.32
N ASP A 46 7.62 -3.57 4.00
CA ASP A 46 8.47 -4.46 3.19
C ASP A 46 8.67 -3.85 1.80
N ASP A 47 9.91 -3.58 1.42
CA ASP A 47 10.27 -3.04 0.11
C ASP A 47 11.47 -3.78 -0.52
N ILE A 48 11.71 -5.02 -0.08
CA ILE A 48 12.88 -5.80 -0.49
C ILE A 48 12.51 -6.77 -1.63
N HIS A 49 11.24 -7.17 -1.71
CA HIS A 49 10.74 -8.12 -2.70
C HIS A 49 10.52 -7.47 -4.07
N GLU A 50 11.13 -8.05 -5.11
CA GLU A 50 11.07 -7.52 -6.49
C GLU A 50 9.67 -7.56 -7.10
N GLU A 51 8.80 -8.44 -6.61
CA GLU A 51 7.45 -8.65 -7.13
C GLU A 51 6.40 -7.79 -6.40
N TRP A 52 6.65 -7.41 -5.15
CA TRP A 52 5.64 -6.73 -4.36
C TRP A 52 6.25 -6.02 -3.15
N HIS A 53 5.68 -4.88 -2.79
CA HIS A 53 6.02 -4.17 -1.56
C HIS A 53 4.77 -3.97 -0.71
N ILE A 54 4.98 -3.81 0.59
CA ILE A 54 3.94 -3.58 1.58
C ILE A 54 4.11 -2.20 2.21
N PHE A 55 3.06 -1.41 2.09
CA PHE A 55 2.96 -0.07 2.63
C PHE A 55 1.75 0.06 3.53
N THR A 56 1.79 1.01 4.45
CA THR A 56 0.59 1.48 5.16
C THR A 56 0.40 2.94 4.82
N ASP A 57 -0.74 3.27 4.22
CA ASP A 57 -1.15 4.66 3.99
C ASP A 57 -1.35 5.35 5.34
N MET A 58 -0.68 6.47 5.54
CA MET A 58 -0.72 7.22 6.79
C MET A 58 -2.01 8.03 6.95
N ASP A 59 -2.69 8.35 5.85
CA ASP A 59 -3.96 9.08 5.87
C ASP A 59 -5.13 8.15 6.27
N SER A 60 -5.24 6.99 5.61
CA SER A 60 -6.32 6.02 5.89
C SER A 60 -5.97 4.96 6.95
N GLY A 61 -4.68 4.74 7.23
CA GLY A 61 -4.21 3.62 8.06
C GLY A 61 -4.23 2.27 7.34
N HIS A 62 -4.57 2.24 6.05
CA HIS A 62 -4.71 1.01 5.29
C HIS A 62 -3.36 0.41 4.91
N ARG A 63 -3.16 -0.86 5.26
CA ARG A 63 -2.02 -1.63 4.75
C ARG A 63 -2.35 -2.27 3.42
N PHE A 64 -1.52 -2.01 2.42
CA PHE A 64 -1.71 -2.49 1.07
C PHE A 64 -0.43 -3.07 0.48
N LYS A 65 -0.63 -3.98 -0.48
CA LYS A 65 0.42 -4.61 -1.28
C LYS A 65 0.40 -4.01 -2.67
N ILE A 66 1.55 -3.62 -3.20
CA ILE A 66 1.67 -3.00 -4.53
C ILE A 66 2.94 -3.44 -5.23
N GLU A 67 2.88 -3.61 -6.55
CA GLU A 67 4.06 -3.95 -7.37
C GLU A 67 5.00 -2.74 -7.49
N PRO A 68 6.33 -2.93 -7.50
CA PRO A 68 7.29 -1.83 -7.63
C PRO A 68 7.13 -0.99 -8.89
N ALA A 69 6.59 -1.57 -9.97
CA ALA A 69 6.32 -0.86 -11.22
C ALA A 69 5.13 0.10 -11.13
N LYS A 70 4.23 -0.08 -10.15
CA LYS A 70 2.96 0.66 -10.02
C LYS A 70 3.07 1.92 -9.15
N TYR A 71 4.23 2.19 -8.58
CA TYR A 71 4.45 3.39 -7.78
C TYR A 71 5.87 3.93 -7.97
N ARG A 72 6.08 5.20 -7.65
CA ARG A 72 7.42 5.79 -7.51
C ARG A 72 7.57 6.50 -6.17
N ARG A 73 8.77 6.49 -5.61
CA ARG A 73 9.07 7.30 -4.41
C ARG A 73 9.28 8.76 -4.80
N LEU A 74 8.69 9.65 -4.03
CA LEU A 74 8.94 11.08 -4.08
C LEU A 74 9.90 11.40 -2.93
N GLY A 75 11.10 11.88 -3.28
CA GLY A 75 12.17 12.20 -2.34
C GLY A 75 11.88 13.45 -1.50
#